data_AF-A0A2G9YJQ0-F1
#
_entry.id   AF-A0A2G9YJQ0-F1
#
_cell.length_a   1.000
_cell.length_b   1.000
_cell.length_c   1.000
_cell.angle_alpha   90.00
_cell.angle_beta   90.00
_cell.angle_gamma   90.00
#
_symmetry.space_group_name_H-M   'P 1'
#
loop_
_entity.id
_entity.type
_entity.pdbx_description
1 polymer ?
#
loop_
_entity_poly.entity_id
_entity_poly.type
_entity_poly.pdbx_seq_one_letter_code
_entity_poly.pdbx_strand_id
1 'polypeptide(L)' 'MVVNLSSKLKMMRTQQGLTQLELAKKIGVSESYICQIENGKMISIKKLEKLAKVLGCEPRDLL' A
#
# COMPACT_ATOMS: atom_id res chain seq x y z
N MET A 1 3.41 5.18 19.37
CA MET A 1 2.80 5.20 18.03
C MET A 1 3.13 3.90 17.35
N VAL A 2 2.16 3.01 17.19
CA VAL A 2 2.38 1.73 16.51
C VAL A 2 2.33 2.00 15.01
N VAL A 3 3.48 1.92 14.35
CA VAL A 3 3.53 1.97 12.89
C VAL A 3 2.97 0.65 12.38
N ASN A 4 2.02 0.73 11.46
CA ASN A 4 1.29 -0.42 10.94
C ASN A 4 1.19 -0.30 9.41
N LEU A 5 0.82 -1.39 8.75
CA LEU A 5 0.71 -1.48 7.29
C LEU A 5 0.00 -0.27 6.66
N SER A 6 -1.12 0.15 7.24
CA SER A 6 -1.91 1.29 6.76
C SER A 6 -1.11 2.59 6.72
N SER A 7 -0.39 2.92 7.80
CA SER A 7 0.41 4.15 7.90
C SER A 7 1.66 4.08 7.02
N LYS A 8 2.37 2.95 6.99
CA LYS A 8 3.55 2.75 6.13
C LYS A 8 3.20 2.84 4.65
N LEU A 9 2.10 2.20 4.24
CA LEU A 9 1.64 2.23 2.85
C LEU A 9 1.34 3.66 2.39
N LYS A 10 0.59 4.40 3.21
CA LYS A 10 0.27 5.80 2.93
C LYS A 10 1.53 6.65 2.81
N MET A 11 2.47 6.49 3.74
CA MET A 11 3.74 7.23 3.73
C MET A 11 4.54 6.96 2.45
N MET A 12 4.79 5.69 2.11
CA MET A 12 5.58 5.35 0.91
C MET A 12 4.90 5.81 -0.38
N ARG A 13 3.57 5.65 -0.46
CA ARG A 13 2.78 6.16 -1.60
C ARG A 13 2.98 7.67 -1.77
N THR A 14 2.87 8.43 -0.68
CA THR A 14 3.03 9.90 -0.72
C THR A 14 4.47 10.34 -1.01
N GLN A 15 5.47 9.61 -0.53
CA GLN A 15 6.89 9.88 -0.83
C GLN A 15 7.19 9.71 -2.33
N GLN A 16 6.45 8.85 -3.03
CA GLN A 16 6.55 8.66 -4.48
C GLN A 16 5.65 9.62 -5.28
N GLY A 17 4.94 10.54 -4.61
CA GLY A 17 4.02 11.48 -5.26
C GLY A 17 2.76 10.82 -5.85
N LEU A 18 2.43 9.59 -5.44
CA LEU A 18 1.30 8.84 -5.99
C LEU A 18 0.00 9.17 -5.26
N THR A 19 -1.09 9.31 -6.02
CA THR A 19 -2.46 9.27 -5.50
C THR A 19 -2.90 7.83 -5.20
N GLN A 20 -3.97 7.66 -4.42
CA GLN A 20 -4.54 6.32 -4.15
C GLN A 20 -5.01 5.65 -5.45
N LEU A 21 -5.61 6.42 -6.37
CA LEU A 21 -6.03 5.95 -7.68
C LEU A 21 -4.85 5.48 -8.55
N GLU A 22 -3.73 6.20 -8.56
CA GLU A 22 -2.54 5.79 -9.32
C GLU A 22 -1.90 4.53 -8.77
N LEU A 23 -1.79 4.41 -7.44
CA LEU A 23 -1.32 3.18 -6.81
C LEU A 23 -2.27 2.01 -7.16
N ALA A 24 -3.58 2.25 -7.07
CA ALA A 24 -4.59 1.25 -7.40
C ALA A 24 -4.46 0.76 -8.84
N LYS A 25 -4.29 1.68 -9.81
CA LYS A 25 -4.04 1.36 -11.22
C LYS A 25 -2.77 0.53 -11.40
N LYS A 26 -1.67 0.88 -10.71
CA LYS A 26 -0.39 0.13 -10.81
C LYS A 26 -0.50 -1.30 -10.30
N ILE A 27 -1.30 -1.57 -9.27
CA ILE A 27 -1.49 -2.94 -8.74
C ILE A 27 -2.73 -3.67 -9.30
N GLY A 28 -3.52 -3.01 -10.14
CA GLY A 28 -4.72 -3.59 -10.76
C GLY A 28 -5.90 -3.78 -9.79
N VAL A 29 -6.17 -2.80 -8.92
CA VAL A 29 -7.31 -2.81 -7.99
C VAL A 29 -8.09 -1.49 -8.06
N SER A 30 -9.19 -1.38 -7.32
CA SER A 30 -9.93 -0.13 -7.18
C SER A 30 -9.27 0.85 -6.20
N GLU A 31 -9.44 2.14 -6.42
CA GLU A 31 -9.02 3.19 -5.48
C GLU A 31 -9.57 2.95 -4.06
N SER A 32 -10.86 2.59 -3.97
CA SER A 32 -11.51 2.24 -2.70
C SER A 32 -10.79 1.11 -1.97
N TYR A 33 -10.24 0.14 -2.71
CA TYR A 33 -9.45 -0.93 -2.10
C TYR A 33 -8.17 -0.39 -1.43
N ILE A 34 -7.43 0.51 -2.09
CA ILE A 34 -6.25 1.16 -1.49
C ILE A 34 -6.65 1.97 -0.26
N CYS A 35 -7.73 2.76 -0.35
CA CYS A 35 -8.26 3.53 0.77
C CYS A 35 -8.59 2.62 1.96
N GLN A 36 -9.21 1.47 1.73
CA GLN A 36 -9.48 0.51 2.81
C GLN A 36 -8.20 -0.03 3.45
N ILE A 37 -7.15 -0.33 2.68
CA ILE A 37 -5.85 -0.79 3.24
C ILE A 37 -5.23 0.31 4.10
N GLU A 38 -5.24 1.55 3.63
CA GLU A 38 -4.75 2.71 4.38
C GLU A 38 -5.59 3.03 5.63
N ASN A 39 -6.78 2.44 5.75
CA ASN A 39 -7.65 2.53 6.93
C ASN A 39 -7.67 1.24 7.77
N GLY A 40 -6.72 0.31 7.54
CA GLY A 40 -6.52 -0.85 8.40
C GLY A 40 -7.15 -2.15 7.90
N LYS A 41 -7.60 -2.22 6.65
CA LYS A 41 -8.02 -3.48 6.05
C LYS A 41 -6.84 -4.45 5.94
N MET A 42 -7.00 -5.63 6.51
CA MET A 42 -6.05 -6.72 6.33
C MET A 42 -6.05 -7.23 4.89
N ILE A 43 -4.86 -7.55 4.39
CA ILE A 43 -4.65 -8.10 3.05
C ILE A 43 -3.84 -9.39 3.15
N SER A 44 -3.94 -10.22 2.12
CA SER A 44 -3.10 -11.42 2.02
C SER A 44 -1.66 -11.05 1.69
N ILE A 45 -0.73 -11.93 2.06
CA ILE A 45 0.71 -11.80 1.77
C ILE A 45 0.96 -11.55 0.28
N LYS A 46 0.26 -12.28 -0.61
CA LYS A 46 0.36 -12.09 -2.06
C LYS A 46 0.06 -10.66 -2.52
N LYS A 47 -0.86 -9.95 -1.85
CA LYS A 47 -1.19 -8.55 -2.17
C LYS A 47 -0.17 -7.58 -1.57
N LEU A 48 0.34 -7.90 -0.39
CA LEU A 48 1.45 -7.17 0.21
C LEU A 48 2.69 -7.21 -0.68
N GLU A 49 3.04 -8.37 -1.22
CA GLU A 49 4.15 -8.54 -2.18
C GLU A 49 3.95 -7.72 -3.45
N LYS A 50 2.73 -7.68 -4.00
CA LYS A 50 2.42 -6.83 -5.16
C LYS A 50 2.59 -5.34 -4.85
N LEU A 51 2.13 -4.89 -3.68
CA LEU A 51 2.31 -3.51 -3.23
C LEU A 51 3.79 -3.17 -3.08
N ALA A 52 4.54 -4.03 -2.40
CA ALA A 52 5.97 -3.88 -2.20
C ALA A 52 6.72 -3.78 -3.53
N LYS A 53 6.41 -4.67 -4.48
CA LYS A 53 6.98 -4.64 -5.84
C LYS A 53 6.70 -3.34 -6.59
N VAL A 54 5.48 -2.81 -6.50
CA VAL A 54 5.10 -1.55 -7.17
C VAL A 54 5.74 -0.34 -6.49
N LEU A 55 5.90 -0.39 -5.17
CA LEU A 55 6.53 0.66 -4.36
C LEU A 55 8.06 0.53 -4.36
N GLY A 56 8.64 -0.51 -4.98
CA GLY A 56 10.09 -0.72 -5.02
C GLY A 56 10.71 -1.00 -3.65
N CYS A 57 9.96 -1.63 -2.73
CA CYS A 57 10.42 -2.01 -1.40
C CYS A 57 10.19 -3.49 -1.13
N GLU A 58 10.66 -3.98 0.01
CA GLU A 58 10.37 -5.33 0.45
C GLU A 58 9.08 -5.38 1.28
N PRO A 59 8.34 -6.52 1.28
CA PRO A 59 7.11 -6.66 2.06
C PRO A 59 7.30 -6.36 3.56
N ARG A 60 8.50 -6.62 4.10
CA ARG A 60 8.86 -6.31 5.49
C ARG A 60 8.92 -4.80 5.78
N ASP A 61 9.20 -3.98 4.78
CA ASP A 61 9.27 -2.53 4.94
C ASP A 61 7.88 -1.94 5.19
N LEU A 62 6.83 -2.65 4.76
CA LEU A 62 5.42 -2.32 4.95
C LEU A 62 4.82 -2.89 6.24
N LEU A 63 5.52 -3.73 7.01
CA LEU A 63 5.03 -4.34 8.26
C LEU A 63 5.46 -3.57 9.50
#